data_AF-J6ISR0-F1
#
_entry.id   AF-J6ISR0-F1
#
_cell.length_a   1.000
_cell.length_b   1.000
_cell.length_c   1.000
_cell.angle_alpha   90.00
_cell.angle_beta   90.00
_cell.angle_gamma   90.00
#
_symmetry.space_group_name_H-M   'P 1'
#
loop_
_entity.id
_entity.type
_entity.pdbx_description
1 polymer ?
#
loop_
_entity_poly.entity_id
_entity_poly.type
_entity_poly.pdbx_seq_one_letter_code
_entity_poly.pdbx_strand_id
1 'polypeptide(L)'
;MSQQSRHPRPRTRSNATARRMRSDLRRTRSSSRTAGAHRHARPRPHAATRPSIAVSRRQLIAGAAGIAGIALASSGIAHLTSQKEEAAEDSSALSVAPDSVFTLSDCTEADASDCMRLVSEFKLPYHTLVWACNDSYASCLIPTSGSAPITKAGILDLDSGNLATVLDGPISSENGYDIYDVRCSSRGIVWTEANAFTGEWRVYHATHSGESIGDPMLADHGTTDYEIPTLAVSEARAFWQVLPSAGTKGAESLLKSSTYGTKGTDIAYRSNGRMATPPYSCDEGAVITPRTKGSAVAYQITLVDGTSMDQRDALVLPASMSPLEAGYANGRFAFSFDAIYNVKSGIANLGTYAPVKSGTPQPGDEWFRFSRNPSAPPAWAGQWLIVKSTKSVSGVDPVNRLVFALDCPDRSDDFGDYLASTGTRGIVATYAHVSRSDTDEYTLLRTWRPLQA
;
A
#
# COMPACT_ATOMS: atom_id res chain seq x y z
N MET A 1 44.98 -17.53 52.55
CA MET A 1 44.89 -16.49 51.49
C MET A 1 43.49 -16.63 50.86
N SER A 2 42.62 -15.61 50.77
CA SER A 2 42.78 -14.27 50.15
C SER A 2 43.02 -14.41 48.64
N GLN A 3 42.23 -13.82 47.73
CA GLN A 3 41.49 -12.54 47.81
C GLN A 3 40.04 -12.61 47.27
N GLN A 4 39.24 -11.57 47.57
CA GLN A 4 38.11 -11.14 46.74
C GLN A 4 38.59 -10.13 45.69
N SER A 5 37.92 -10.07 44.53
CA SER A 5 37.98 -8.91 43.62
C SER A 5 36.56 -8.46 43.24
N ARG A 6 36.40 -7.19 42.82
CA ARG A 6 35.09 -6.55 42.56
C ARG A 6 35.07 -5.85 41.20
N HIS A 7 33.91 -5.90 40.53
CA HIS A 7 33.41 -4.89 39.57
C HIS A 7 34.16 -4.79 38.22
N PRO A 8 33.59 -4.13 37.17
CA PRO A 8 32.50 -3.14 37.19
C PRO A 8 31.30 -3.34 36.23
N ARG A 9 30.24 -2.56 36.48
CA ARG A 9 29.25 -2.13 35.46
C ARG A 9 29.71 -0.82 34.82
N PRO A 10 29.43 -0.59 33.53
CA PRO A 10 29.07 0.76 33.10
C PRO A 10 27.87 0.84 32.12
N ARG A 11 26.91 1.70 32.49
CA ARG A 11 26.10 2.60 31.64
C ARG A 11 25.56 2.12 30.28
N THR A 12 24.24 1.97 30.27
CA THR A 12 23.28 2.55 29.28
C THR A 12 23.85 3.51 28.23
N ARG A 13 23.45 3.32 26.96
CA ARG A 13 23.45 4.39 25.95
C ARG A 13 22.23 4.28 25.05
N SER A 14 21.25 5.16 25.25
CA SER A 14 20.10 5.34 24.35
C SER A 14 20.49 6.24 23.17
N ASN A 15 20.20 5.80 21.95
CA ASN A 15 20.40 6.60 20.73
C ASN A 15 19.05 7.05 20.16
N ALA A 16 18.45 8.06 20.78
CA ALA A 16 17.35 8.82 20.18
C ALA A 16 17.92 10.07 19.48
N THR A 17 18.13 10.00 18.17
CA THR A 17 18.77 11.07 17.39
C THR A 17 17.77 12.14 16.93
N ALA A 18 17.46 13.09 17.81
CA ALA A 18 16.49 14.15 17.55
C ALA A 18 17.02 15.25 16.60
N ARG A 19 16.40 15.33 15.42
CA ARG A 19 16.20 16.49 14.52
C ARG A 19 16.45 17.89 15.15
N ARG A 20 17.51 18.62 14.75
CA ARG A 20 17.50 20.10 14.63
C ARG A 20 18.74 20.73 13.97
N MET A 21 18.48 21.63 13.01
CA MET A 21 19.16 22.93 12.84
C MET A 21 18.11 23.93 12.29
N ARG A 22 18.40 25.23 12.30
CA ARG A 22 17.38 26.31 12.22
C ARG A 22 17.24 26.98 10.84
N SER A 23 16.14 27.73 10.71
CA SER A 23 16.00 28.94 9.87
C SER A 23 17.05 30.01 10.26
N ASP A 24 17.37 31.03 9.44
CA ASP A 24 16.49 32.11 8.98
C ASP A 24 17.03 32.77 7.70
N LEU A 25 16.14 33.38 6.90
CA LEU A 25 16.43 34.66 6.24
C LEU A 25 15.14 35.40 5.85
N ARG A 26 15.01 36.66 6.29
CA ARG A 26 13.86 37.54 5.97
C ARG A 26 14.03 38.22 4.62
N ARG A 27 12.93 38.44 3.89
CA ARG A 27 12.76 39.63 3.04
C ARG A 27 11.29 40.06 2.98
N THR A 28 11.04 41.33 2.66
CA THR A 28 9.73 42.01 2.81
C THR A 28 9.40 42.88 1.59
N ARG A 29 8.14 43.37 1.53
CA ARG A 29 7.54 44.29 0.51
C ARG A 29 7.17 43.64 -0.85
N SER A 30 6.15 44.11 -1.60
CA SER A 30 5.02 45.03 -1.26
C SER A 30 3.88 45.03 -2.29
N SER A 31 2.67 45.36 -1.80
CA SER A 31 1.37 45.66 -2.45
C SER A 31 1.25 46.31 -3.85
N SER A 32 0.24 45.86 -4.61
CA SER A 32 -0.77 46.64 -5.40
C SER A 32 -1.93 45.66 -5.77
N ARG A 33 -3.25 45.95 -5.84
CA ARG A 33 -4.10 47.00 -6.50
C ARG A 33 -3.91 47.03 -8.04
N THR A 34 -4.92 47.02 -8.91
CA THR A 34 -6.40 47.21 -8.85
C THR A 34 -7.04 46.53 -10.10
N ALA A 35 -8.13 45.74 -10.03
CA ALA A 35 -9.57 46.10 -10.06
C ALA A 35 -10.22 46.46 -11.43
N GLY A 36 -11.23 45.68 -11.83
CA GLY A 36 -12.31 46.01 -12.79
C GLY A 36 -12.11 45.61 -14.28
N ALA A 37 -13.15 45.54 -15.15
CA ALA A 37 -14.59 45.33 -14.94
C ALA A 37 -15.35 45.17 -16.29
N HIS A 38 -16.32 44.23 -16.38
CA HIS A 38 -17.52 44.28 -17.27
C HIS A 38 -17.31 44.26 -18.83
N ARG A 39 -18.28 44.00 -19.75
CA ARG A 39 -19.68 43.48 -19.77
C ARG A 39 -20.11 43.14 -21.23
N HIS A 40 -21.12 42.26 -21.39
CA HIS A 40 -22.08 42.18 -22.55
C HIS A 40 -21.51 41.85 -23.97
N ALA A 41 -22.26 41.35 -24.97
CA ALA A 41 -23.55 40.61 -25.02
C ALA A 41 -23.74 39.85 -26.38
N ARG A 42 -24.84 39.07 -26.47
CA ARG A 42 -25.39 38.27 -27.62
C ARG A 42 -25.91 39.14 -28.80
N PRO A 43 -26.30 38.63 -30.01
CA PRO A 43 -27.06 37.37 -30.24
C PRO A 43 -26.80 36.54 -31.55
N ARG A 44 -27.63 35.50 -31.75
CA ARG A 44 -27.82 34.72 -33.01
C ARG A 44 -29.08 35.23 -33.77
N PRO A 45 -29.34 34.78 -35.02
CA PRO A 45 -30.27 33.64 -35.25
C PRO A 45 -29.67 32.60 -36.26
N HIS A 46 -30.33 31.59 -36.83
CA HIS A 46 -31.70 31.04 -36.68
C HIS A 46 -31.64 29.49 -36.51
N ALA A 47 -32.58 28.69 -37.05
CA ALA A 47 -32.62 27.22 -36.96
C ALA A 47 -33.64 26.53 -37.90
N ALA A 48 -33.41 25.25 -38.23
CA ALA A 48 -34.34 24.25 -38.78
C ALA A 48 -33.94 22.83 -38.23
N THR A 49 -34.75 21.77 -38.07
CA THR A 49 -36.11 21.35 -38.54
C THR A 49 -36.11 20.59 -39.88
N ARG A 50 -36.51 19.30 -40.00
CA ARG A 50 -36.77 18.17 -39.05
C ARG A 50 -36.86 16.85 -39.88
N PRO A 51 -36.81 15.61 -39.31
CA PRO A 51 -37.82 15.05 -38.40
C PRO A 51 -37.21 14.36 -37.15
N SER A 52 -38.01 13.58 -36.41
CA SER A 52 -37.69 13.10 -35.06
C SER A 52 -38.08 11.64 -34.80
N ILE A 53 -37.18 10.89 -34.16
CA ILE A 53 -37.52 9.73 -33.32
C ILE A 53 -37.40 10.18 -31.87
N ALA A 54 -38.36 9.81 -31.02
CA ALA A 54 -38.42 10.25 -29.64
C ALA A 54 -37.92 9.17 -28.67
N VAL A 55 -36.93 9.50 -27.85
CA VAL A 55 -36.55 8.77 -26.64
C VAL A 55 -36.62 9.76 -25.46
N SER A 56 -37.16 9.32 -24.32
CA SER A 56 -37.63 10.20 -23.26
C SER A 56 -36.52 10.88 -22.46
N ARG A 57 -36.75 12.13 -22.06
CA ARG A 57 -35.81 12.92 -21.23
C ARG A 57 -35.73 12.39 -19.80
N ARG A 58 -34.59 11.81 -19.41
CA ARG A 58 -33.96 12.01 -18.10
C ARG A 58 -32.52 12.47 -18.31
N GLN A 59 -31.98 13.21 -17.35
CA GLN A 59 -30.97 14.24 -17.63
C GLN A 59 -29.53 13.73 -17.52
N LEU A 60 -28.86 13.66 -18.68
CA LEU A 60 -27.41 13.83 -18.75
C LEU A 60 -27.11 15.34 -18.69
N ILE A 61 -26.40 15.79 -17.66
CA ILE A 61 -25.74 17.10 -17.64
C ILE A 61 -24.24 16.82 -17.49
N ALA A 62 -23.46 17.21 -18.50
CA ALA A 62 -22.02 17.02 -18.50
C ALA A 62 -21.32 18.17 -17.76
N GLY A 63 -20.30 17.82 -16.97
CA GLY A 63 -19.31 18.75 -16.41
C GLY A 63 -17.91 18.28 -16.81
N ALA A 64 -17.51 18.54 -18.06
CA ALA A 64 -16.27 18.01 -18.61
C ALA A 64 -15.08 18.95 -18.38
N ALA A 65 -14.05 18.45 -17.69
CA ALA A 65 -12.67 18.88 -17.83
C ALA A 65 -11.87 17.64 -18.23
N GLY A 66 -11.24 17.65 -19.41
CA GLY A 66 -10.74 16.44 -20.05
C GLY A 66 -9.33 16.08 -19.63
N ILE A 67 -9.12 14.84 -19.18
CA ILE A 67 -7.83 14.16 -19.27
C ILE A 67 -7.84 13.38 -20.60
N ALA A 68 -6.98 13.76 -21.53
CA ALA A 68 -6.87 13.07 -22.81
C ALA A 68 -6.13 11.74 -22.62
N GLY A 69 -6.81 10.62 -22.85
CA GLY A 69 -6.17 9.31 -22.90
C GLY A 69 -5.20 9.21 -24.08
N ILE A 70 -3.95 8.84 -23.81
CA ILE A 70 -2.97 8.52 -24.84
C ILE A 70 -2.90 6.99 -24.94
N ALA A 71 -3.64 6.43 -25.89
CA ALA A 71 -3.46 5.03 -26.28
C ALA A 71 -2.07 4.83 -26.91
N LEU A 72 -1.48 3.66 -26.67
CA LEU A 72 -0.14 3.32 -27.15
C LEU A 72 -0.06 3.30 -28.68
N ALA A 73 1.00 3.90 -29.23
CA ALA A 73 1.39 3.76 -30.62
C ALA A 73 2.90 3.47 -30.70
N SER A 74 3.26 2.35 -31.32
CA SER A 74 4.64 1.98 -31.60
C SER A 74 5.26 2.87 -32.68
N SER A 75 6.54 3.19 -32.54
CA SER A 75 7.45 3.75 -33.57
C SER A 75 6.99 5.01 -34.32
N GLY A 76 7.62 6.17 -34.04
CA GLY A 76 7.61 7.32 -34.95
C GLY A 76 7.47 8.68 -34.27
N ILE A 77 8.57 9.44 -34.31
CA ILE A 77 8.69 10.92 -34.21
C ILE A 77 7.40 11.68 -33.83
N ALA A 78 7.31 12.14 -32.58
CA ALA A 78 6.30 13.10 -32.12
C ALA A 78 6.90 14.50 -31.93
N HIS A 79 6.21 15.54 -32.40
CA HIS A 79 6.66 16.93 -32.33
C HIS A 79 6.54 17.50 -30.91
N LEU A 80 7.59 18.18 -30.42
CA LEU A 80 7.52 18.96 -29.20
C LEU A 80 6.83 20.32 -29.47
N THR A 81 5.69 20.56 -28.81
CA THR A 81 5.13 21.91 -28.64
C THR A 81 4.87 22.18 -27.16
N SER A 82 5.84 22.80 -26.50
CA SER A 82 5.70 23.22 -25.10
C SER A 82 4.67 24.34 -24.97
N GLN A 83 3.62 24.12 -24.18
CA GLN A 83 2.87 25.21 -23.55
C GLN A 83 3.29 25.35 -22.09
N LYS A 84 3.18 26.58 -21.58
CA LYS A 84 3.77 27.04 -20.33
C LYS A 84 2.65 27.21 -19.30
N GLU A 85 2.47 26.25 -18.41
CA GLU A 85 1.51 26.37 -17.32
C GLU A 85 2.07 27.21 -16.15
N GLU A 86 1.24 28.11 -15.64
CA GLU A 86 1.62 29.08 -14.61
C GLU A 86 0.51 29.14 -13.54
N ALA A 87 0.79 28.50 -12.40
CA ALA A 87 0.06 28.58 -11.12
C ALA A 87 -1.46 28.33 -11.14
N ALA A 88 -1.88 27.05 -11.09
CA ALA A 88 -3.28 26.66 -10.88
C ALA A 88 -3.48 25.38 -10.01
N GLU A 89 -2.59 25.10 -9.05
CA GLU A 89 -2.67 23.90 -8.18
C GLU A 89 -2.80 24.26 -6.68
N ASP A 90 -4.04 24.28 -6.16
CA ASP A 90 -4.32 24.11 -4.71
C ASP A 90 -5.79 23.66 -4.45
N SER A 91 -6.42 23.01 -5.44
CA SER A 91 -7.87 22.73 -5.47
C SER A 91 -8.25 21.24 -5.61
N SER A 92 -7.28 20.36 -5.84
CA SER A 92 -7.46 18.92 -6.01
C SER A 92 -6.98 18.08 -4.81
N ALA A 93 -6.31 18.69 -3.84
CA ALA A 93 -5.81 18.02 -2.64
C ALA A 93 -6.91 17.75 -1.61
N LEU A 94 -6.80 16.63 -0.91
CA LEU A 94 -7.69 16.19 0.15
C LEU A 94 -7.77 17.22 1.28
N SER A 95 -8.95 17.83 1.44
CA SER A 95 -9.26 18.78 2.50
C SER A 95 -10.36 18.21 3.40
N VAL A 96 -10.03 17.98 4.67
CA VAL A 96 -10.93 17.43 5.69
C VAL A 96 -10.91 18.36 6.89
N ALA A 97 -12.08 18.81 7.33
CA ALA A 97 -12.17 19.73 8.46
C ALA A 97 -11.82 19.01 9.79
N PRO A 98 -11.19 19.67 10.78
CA PRO A 98 -10.75 19.01 12.01
C PRO A 98 -11.86 18.39 12.87
N ASP A 99 -13.09 18.88 12.72
CA ASP A 99 -14.32 18.38 13.34
C ASP A 99 -14.99 17.23 12.56
N SER A 100 -14.53 16.96 11.32
CA SER A 100 -14.96 15.81 10.49
C SER A 100 -14.10 14.56 10.70
N VAL A 101 -13.28 14.52 11.76
CA VAL A 101 -12.40 13.38 12.08
C VAL A 101 -12.64 12.90 13.51
N PHE A 102 -13.22 11.71 13.66
CA PHE A 102 -13.36 11.03 14.96
C PHE A 102 -12.30 9.93 15.12
N THR A 103 -12.17 9.41 16.34
CA THR A 103 -11.08 8.53 16.75
C THR A 103 -11.55 7.44 17.70
N LEU A 104 -10.60 6.65 18.24
CA LEU A 104 -10.86 5.60 19.22
C LEU A 104 -11.58 6.09 20.51
N SER A 105 -11.47 7.36 20.90
CA SER A 105 -12.21 7.92 22.03
C SER A 105 -13.71 8.10 21.77
N ASP A 106 -14.11 8.05 20.50
CA ASP A 106 -15.44 8.37 20.00
C ASP A 106 -16.17 7.11 19.50
N CYS A 107 -15.60 5.94 19.85
CA CYS A 107 -16.07 4.61 19.52
C CYS A 107 -16.45 3.84 20.80
N THR A 108 -17.36 2.89 20.68
CA THR A 108 -17.72 1.95 21.76
C THR A 108 -16.90 0.67 21.59
N GLU A 109 -16.32 0.19 22.68
CA GLU A 109 -15.57 -1.08 22.70
C GLU A 109 -16.55 -2.26 22.71
N ALA A 110 -16.32 -3.23 21.83
CA ALA A 110 -17.11 -4.44 21.67
C ALA A 110 -16.22 -5.68 21.93
N ASP A 111 -16.83 -6.78 22.35
CA ASP A 111 -16.09 -8.04 22.52
C ASP A 111 -15.64 -8.55 21.15
N ALA A 112 -14.37 -8.96 21.04
CA ALA A 112 -13.82 -9.45 19.79
C ALA A 112 -14.53 -10.74 19.32
N SER A 113 -15.06 -11.55 20.24
CA SER A 113 -15.79 -12.78 19.94
C SER A 113 -17.21 -12.56 19.43
N ASP A 114 -17.81 -11.38 19.69
CA ASP A 114 -19.05 -10.92 19.05
C ASP A 114 -18.81 -10.36 17.63
N CYS A 115 -17.56 -9.95 17.32
CA CYS A 115 -17.21 -9.27 16.08
C CYS A 115 -16.57 -10.20 15.03
N MET A 116 -15.66 -11.08 15.45
CA MET A 116 -14.84 -11.95 14.61
C MET A 116 -14.79 -13.37 15.18
N ARG A 117 -14.88 -14.36 14.30
CA ARG A 117 -14.71 -15.77 14.64
C ARG A 117 -13.35 -16.28 14.18
N LEU A 118 -12.56 -16.79 15.12
CA LEU A 118 -11.38 -17.62 14.82
C LEU A 118 -11.83 -18.86 14.03
N VAL A 119 -11.14 -19.15 12.93
CA VAL A 119 -11.48 -20.23 11.99
C VAL A 119 -10.48 -21.37 12.13
N SER A 120 -9.20 -21.07 11.94
CA SER A 120 -8.11 -22.03 11.98
C SER A 120 -6.85 -21.41 12.60
N GLU A 121 -6.04 -22.26 13.22
CA GLU A 121 -4.69 -21.92 13.73
C GLU A 121 -3.67 -22.88 13.11
N PHE A 122 -2.56 -22.34 12.60
CA PHE A 122 -1.53 -23.12 11.92
C PHE A 122 -0.13 -22.78 12.47
N LYS A 123 0.63 -23.80 12.88
CA LYS A 123 2.05 -23.66 13.24
C LYS A 123 2.90 -23.76 11.97
N LEU A 124 3.50 -22.64 11.57
CA LEU A 124 4.50 -22.56 10.49
C LEU A 124 5.91 -22.55 11.10
N PRO A 125 6.97 -22.83 10.31
CA PRO A 125 8.36 -22.70 10.78
C PRO A 125 8.63 -21.33 11.40
N TYR A 126 9.43 -21.29 12.46
CA TYR A 126 9.72 -20.04 13.17
C TYR A 126 10.34 -18.98 12.24
N HIS A 127 10.03 -17.71 12.50
CA HIS A 127 10.35 -16.57 11.63
C HIS A 127 9.84 -16.64 10.17
N THR A 128 8.92 -17.56 9.82
CA THR A 128 8.19 -17.49 8.54
C THR A 128 7.41 -16.18 8.47
N LEU A 129 7.56 -15.43 7.37
CA LEU A 129 6.77 -14.25 7.03
C LEU A 129 5.61 -14.64 6.11
N VAL A 130 4.45 -13.99 6.24
CA VAL A 130 3.21 -14.39 5.56
C VAL A 130 2.48 -13.18 4.97
N TRP A 131 2.03 -13.30 3.71
CA TRP A 131 1.19 -12.30 3.04
C TRP A 131 -0.06 -12.94 2.42
N ALA A 132 -1.24 -12.54 2.87
CA ALA A 132 -2.54 -13.03 2.40
C ALA A 132 -3.20 -11.99 1.47
N CYS A 133 -2.86 -12.07 0.18
CA CYS A 133 -3.33 -11.14 -0.84
C CYS A 133 -4.64 -11.58 -1.53
N ASN A 134 -5.23 -12.69 -1.08
CA ASN A 134 -6.53 -13.23 -1.53
C ASN A 134 -7.13 -14.09 -0.38
N ASP A 135 -8.35 -14.60 -0.55
CA ASP A 135 -9.06 -15.40 0.49
C ASP A 135 -8.72 -16.90 0.49
N SER A 136 -7.96 -17.42 -0.47
CA SER A 136 -7.65 -18.86 -0.60
C SER A 136 -6.22 -19.21 -0.21
N TYR A 137 -5.25 -18.40 -0.61
CA TYR A 137 -3.83 -18.66 -0.43
C TYR A 137 -3.09 -17.48 0.19
N ALA A 138 -2.12 -17.79 1.05
CA ALA A 138 -1.08 -16.86 1.44
C ALA A 138 0.29 -17.32 0.90
N SER A 139 1.13 -16.38 0.52
CA SER A 139 2.53 -16.64 0.19
C SER A 139 3.39 -16.52 1.45
N CYS A 140 4.30 -17.47 1.64
CA CYS A 140 5.20 -17.52 2.79
C CYS A 140 6.66 -17.38 2.36
N LEU A 141 7.43 -16.53 3.03
CA LEU A 141 8.90 -16.55 2.97
C LEU A 141 9.39 -17.30 4.22
N ILE A 142 9.99 -18.47 3.99
CA ILE A 142 10.32 -19.46 5.01
C ILE A 142 11.85 -19.44 5.20
N PRO A 143 12.38 -19.16 6.41
CA PRO A 143 13.81 -19.23 6.65
C PRO A 143 14.32 -20.68 6.66
N THR A 144 15.56 -20.89 6.23
CA THR A 144 16.26 -22.18 6.33
C THR A 144 17.15 -22.25 7.58
N SER A 145 17.72 -23.42 7.84
CA SER A 145 18.78 -23.62 8.84
C SER A 145 20.19 -23.29 8.34
N GLY A 146 20.32 -22.74 7.12
CA GLY A 146 21.58 -22.42 6.46
C GLY A 146 21.62 -20.98 5.91
N SER A 147 22.61 -20.69 5.07
CA SER A 147 22.83 -19.37 4.47
C SER A 147 22.98 -19.41 2.94
N ALA A 148 22.53 -20.51 2.31
CA ALA A 148 22.66 -20.77 0.88
C ALA A 148 21.63 -21.85 0.45
N PRO A 149 20.34 -21.48 0.28
CA PRO A 149 19.76 -20.17 0.55
C PRO A 149 19.45 -19.93 2.03
N ILE A 150 19.31 -18.66 2.40
CA ILE A 150 18.78 -18.17 3.67
C ILE A 150 17.26 -18.42 3.71
N THR A 151 16.56 -18.33 2.57
CA THR A 151 15.09 -18.45 2.50
C THR A 151 14.59 -19.41 1.40
N LYS A 152 13.31 -19.79 1.54
CA LYS A 152 12.50 -20.53 0.59
C LYS A 152 11.16 -19.84 0.41
N ALA A 153 10.49 -20.05 -0.72
CA ALA A 153 9.11 -19.61 -0.89
C ALA A 153 8.13 -20.78 -0.77
N GLY A 154 7.03 -20.56 -0.07
CA GLY A 154 5.90 -21.48 0.00
C GLY A 154 4.58 -20.82 -0.34
N ILE A 155 3.60 -21.66 -0.66
CA ILE A 155 2.18 -21.29 -0.76
C ILE A 155 1.45 -22.05 0.35
N LEU A 156 0.63 -21.33 1.10
CA LEU A 156 -0.18 -21.84 2.19
C LEU A 156 -1.66 -21.75 1.82
N ASP A 157 -2.33 -22.90 1.81
CA ASP A 157 -3.79 -22.96 1.72
C ASP A 157 -4.43 -22.51 3.05
N LEU A 158 -5.29 -21.49 2.99
CA LEU A 158 -5.80 -20.80 4.19
C LEU A 158 -6.97 -21.52 4.90
N ASP A 159 -7.59 -22.52 4.28
CA ASP A 159 -8.68 -23.29 4.88
C ASP A 159 -8.14 -24.60 5.51
N SER A 160 -7.23 -25.29 4.80
CA SER A 160 -6.62 -26.55 5.25
C SER A 160 -5.32 -26.40 6.06
N GLY A 161 -4.57 -25.30 5.88
CA GLY A 161 -3.27 -25.09 6.50
C GLY A 161 -2.09 -25.81 5.83
N ASN A 162 -2.29 -26.38 4.64
CA ASN A 162 -1.22 -27.06 3.90
C ASN A 162 -0.17 -26.04 3.38
N LEU A 163 1.06 -26.10 3.91
CA LEU A 163 2.19 -25.28 3.45
C LEU A 163 3.03 -26.06 2.43
N ALA A 164 2.80 -25.82 1.15
CA ALA A 164 3.64 -26.34 0.09
C ALA A 164 4.88 -25.45 -0.07
N THR A 165 6.08 -26.03 0.00
CA THR A 165 7.31 -25.35 -0.43
C THR A 165 7.38 -25.41 -1.96
N VAL A 166 7.34 -24.26 -2.63
CA VAL A 166 7.29 -24.17 -4.11
C VAL A 166 8.58 -23.65 -4.72
N LEU A 167 9.45 -23.01 -3.94
CA LEU A 167 10.83 -22.68 -4.29
C LEU A 167 11.75 -23.08 -3.15
N ASP A 168 12.58 -24.10 -3.38
CA ASP A 168 13.62 -24.55 -2.45
C ASP A 168 14.83 -23.58 -2.33
N GLY A 169 14.84 -22.52 -3.14
CA GLY A 169 15.83 -21.46 -3.19
C GLY A 169 15.61 -20.57 -4.42
N PRO A 170 16.51 -19.60 -4.69
CA PRO A 170 16.45 -18.78 -5.90
C PRO A 170 16.67 -19.63 -7.17
N ILE A 171 16.06 -19.22 -8.27
CA ILE A 171 16.29 -19.76 -9.62
C ILE A 171 17.65 -19.29 -10.19
N SER A 172 18.15 -18.13 -9.73
CA SER A 172 19.46 -17.62 -10.09
C SER A 172 20.60 -18.54 -9.62
N SER A 173 21.26 -19.22 -10.56
CA SER A 173 22.38 -20.13 -10.28
C SER A 173 23.71 -19.46 -9.90
N GLU A 174 23.72 -18.14 -9.74
CA GLU A 174 24.89 -17.35 -9.37
C GLU A 174 25.01 -17.22 -7.85
N ASN A 175 26.21 -17.39 -7.32
CA ASN A 175 26.45 -17.33 -5.89
C ASN A 175 26.08 -15.95 -5.30
N GLY A 176 25.35 -15.97 -4.18
CA GLY A 176 24.94 -14.77 -3.45
C GLY A 176 23.52 -14.28 -3.72
N TYR A 177 22.81 -14.84 -4.70
CA TYR A 177 21.37 -14.62 -4.83
C TYR A 177 20.60 -15.33 -3.70
N ASP A 178 19.51 -14.72 -3.24
CA ASP A 178 18.50 -15.29 -2.34
C ASP A 178 17.11 -14.74 -2.69
N ILE A 179 16.04 -15.26 -2.07
CA ILE A 179 14.68 -14.71 -2.23
C ILE A 179 14.44 -13.62 -1.17
N TYR A 180 13.98 -12.45 -1.59
CA TYR A 180 13.82 -11.27 -0.72
C TYR A 180 12.37 -10.84 -0.49
N ASP A 181 11.49 -11.06 -1.46
CA ASP A 181 10.06 -10.71 -1.36
C ASP A 181 9.22 -11.71 -2.16
N VAL A 182 7.98 -12.01 -1.72
CA VAL A 182 7.08 -12.96 -2.41
C VAL A 182 5.60 -12.63 -2.19
N ARG A 183 4.79 -12.75 -3.25
CA ARG A 183 3.32 -12.59 -3.23
C ARG A 183 2.64 -13.64 -4.10
N CYS A 184 1.49 -14.16 -3.68
CA CYS A 184 0.62 -14.97 -4.54
C CYS A 184 -0.83 -14.48 -4.58
N SER A 185 -1.48 -14.68 -5.71
CA SER A 185 -2.93 -14.52 -5.90
C SER A 185 -3.62 -15.90 -5.80
N SER A 186 -4.84 -15.99 -6.33
CA SER A 186 -5.55 -17.24 -6.63
C SER A 186 -4.97 -18.00 -7.84
N ARG A 187 -4.07 -17.39 -8.64
CA ARG A 187 -3.66 -17.88 -9.99
C ARG A 187 -2.15 -17.97 -10.23
N GLY A 188 -1.34 -17.29 -9.44
CA GLY A 188 0.09 -17.20 -9.68
C GLY A 188 0.86 -16.48 -8.58
N ILE A 189 2.18 -16.65 -8.64
CA ILE A 189 3.15 -16.20 -7.65
C ILE A 189 4.20 -15.31 -8.34
N VAL A 190 4.62 -14.26 -7.65
CA VAL A 190 5.74 -13.38 -8.03
C VAL A 190 6.71 -13.31 -6.86
N TRP A 191 8.00 -13.33 -7.17
CA TRP A 191 9.07 -13.19 -6.18
C TRP A 191 10.23 -12.34 -6.72
N THR A 192 10.94 -11.70 -5.79
CA THR A 192 12.15 -10.94 -6.07
C THR A 192 13.34 -11.71 -5.54
N GLU A 193 14.31 -11.97 -6.42
CA GLU A 193 15.63 -12.47 -6.05
C GLU A 193 16.63 -11.31 -6.05
N ALA A 194 17.56 -11.26 -5.11
CA ALA A 194 18.63 -10.25 -5.10
C ALA A 194 19.96 -10.83 -4.64
N ASN A 195 21.06 -10.30 -5.17
CA ASN A 195 22.41 -10.76 -4.89
C ASN A 195 23.09 -9.92 -3.81
N ALA A 196 23.42 -10.54 -2.67
CA ALA A 196 24.03 -9.88 -1.53
C ALA A 196 25.47 -9.36 -1.78
N PHE A 197 26.14 -9.79 -2.86
CA PHE A 197 27.50 -9.37 -3.20
C PHE A 197 27.55 -8.31 -4.32
N THR A 198 26.68 -8.40 -5.33
CA THR A 198 26.66 -7.44 -6.46
C THR A 198 25.61 -6.34 -6.30
N GLY A 199 24.57 -6.57 -5.49
CA GLY A 199 23.40 -5.69 -5.38
C GLY A 199 22.50 -5.68 -6.63
N GLU A 200 22.68 -6.66 -7.52
CA GLU A 200 21.73 -6.93 -8.60
C GLU A 200 20.45 -7.58 -8.06
N TRP A 201 19.35 -7.43 -8.80
CA TRP A 201 18.06 -8.05 -8.49
C TRP A 201 17.35 -8.52 -9.75
N ARG A 202 16.43 -9.47 -9.58
CA ARG A 202 15.63 -10.12 -10.62
C ARG A 202 14.20 -10.33 -10.09
N VAL A 203 13.21 -10.06 -10.93
CA VAL A 203 11.80 -10.34 -10.62
C VAL A 203 11.33 -11.49 -11.50
N TYR A 204 10.83 -12.54 -10.86
CA TYR A 204 10.32 -13.74 -11.51
C TYR A 204 8.84 -13.95 -11.17
N HIS A 205 8.11 -14.61 -12.06
CA HIS A 205 6.74 -15.04 -11.78
C HIS A 205 6.38 -16.38 -12.45
N ALA A 206 5.40 -17.07 -11.88
CA ALA A 206 4.82 -18.31 -12.40
C ALA A 206 3.31 -18.39 -12.11
N THR A 207 2.59 -19.24 -12.85
CA THR A 207 1.28 -19.74 -12.39
C THR A 207 1.48 -20.77 -11.27
N HIS A 208 0.45 -21.08 -10.48
CA HIS A 208 0.51 -22.16 -9.48
C HIS A 208 -0.77 -23.00 -9.42
N SER A 209 -0.63 -24.20 -8.86
CA SER A 209 -1.71 -25.10 -8.44
C SER A 209 -2.12 -24.93 -6.98
N GLY A 210 -1.33 -24.19 -6.19
CA GLY A 210 -1.38 -24.16 -4.73
C GLY A 210 -0.31 -25.06 -4.10
N GLU A 211 -0.04 -26.23 -4.70
CA GLU A 211 1.00 -27.17 -4.24
C GLU A 211 2.31 -27.08 -5.03
N SER A 212 2.26 -26.52 -6.24
CA SER A 212 3.39 -26.41 -7.17
C SER A 212 3.26 -25.19 -8.08
N ILE A 213 4.38 -24.75 -8.65
CA ILE A 213 4.43 -23.67 -9.65
C ILE A 213 4.65 -24.21 -11.07
N GLY A 214 4.22 -23.45 -12.06
CA GLY A 214 4.63 -23.63 -13.45
C GLY A 214 6.02 -23.04 -13.73
N ASP A 215 6.46 -23.08 -14.99
CA ASP A 215 7.77 -22.59 -15.43
C ASP A 215 8.03 -21.13 -14.97
N PRO A 216 9.12 -20.86 -14.21
CA PRO A 216 9.54 -19.51 -13.85
C PRO A 216 9.86 -18.64 -15.07
N MET A 217 9.18 -17.50 -15.18
CA MET A 217 9.47 -16.48 -16.19
C MET A 217 10.21 -15.31 -15.53
N LEU A 218 11.40 -14.97 -16.05
CA LEU A 218 12.10 -13.74 -15.70
C LEU A 218 11.36 -12.56 -16.33
N ALA A 219 10.80 -11.68 -15.49
CA ALA A 219 10.03 -10.52 -15.93
C ALA A 219 10.88 -9.25 -15.99
N ASP A 220 11.82 -9.09 -15.06
CA ASP A 220 12.64 -7.88 -14.94
C ASP A 220 13.96 -8.14 -14.22
N HIS A 221 14.94 -7.26 -14.40
CA HIS A 221 16.19 -7.27 -13.63
C HIS A 221 16.77 -5.86 -13.51
N GLY A 222 17.68 -5.68 -12.56
CA GLY A 222 18.37 -4.40 -12.38
C GLY A 222 19.58 -4.48 -11.47
N THR A 223 20.22 -3.33 -11.31
CA THR A 223 21.46 -3.07 -10.58
C THR A 223 21.19 -2.19 -9.35
N THR A 224 22.24 -1.87 -8.60
CA THR A 224 22.24 -0.90 -7.48
C THR A 224 21.84 0.54 -7.86
N ASP A 225 21.64 0.85 -9.14
CA ASP A 225 20.98 2.08 -9.59
C ASP A 225 19.50 2.15 -9.15
N TYR A 226 18.90 0.99 -8.84
CA TYR A 226 17.54 0.82 -8.36
C TYR A 226 17.51 0.00 -7.07
N GLU A 227 16.50 0.22 -6.25
CA GLU A 227 16.23 -0.63 -5.08
C GLU A 227 15.56 -1.95 -5.48
N ILE A 228 15.78 -2.98 -4.65
CA ILE A 228 15.18 -4.31 -4.75
C ILE A 228 13.64 -4.15 -4.84
N PRO A 229 12.97 -4.60 -5.93
CA PRO A 229 11.56 -4.36 -6.12
C PRO A 229 10.67 -5.00 -5.05
N THR A 230 9.74 -4.20 -4.53
CA THR A 230 8.65 -4.65 -3.66
C THR A 230 7.43 -5.04 -4.50
N LEU A 231 6.70 -6.04 -4.02
CA LEU A 231 5.73 -6.80 -4.82
C LEU A 231 4.26 -6.61 -4.38
N ALA A 232 3.38 -6.60 -5.38
CA ALA A 232 1.92 -6.68 -5.24
C ALA A 232 1.30 -7.60 -6.31
N VAL A 233 0.06 -8.03 -6.11
CA VAL A 233 -0.65 -8.95 -7.01
C VAL A 233 -2.13 -8.61 -7.12
N SER A 234 -2.75 -8.99 -8.25
CA SER A 234 -4.20 -8.99 -8.43
C SER A 234 -4.55 -10.08 -9.46
N GLU A 235 -5.34 -11.06 -9.04
CA GLU A 235 -5.84 -12.16 -9.89
C GLU A 235 -4.80 -12.75 -10.86
N ALA A 236 -4.85 -12.41 -12.15
CA ALA A 236 -3.98 -12.97 -13.18
C ALA A 236 -2.61 -12.25 -13.35
N ARG A 237 -2.35 -11.19 -12.58
CA ARG A 237 -1.19 -10.30 -12.77
C ARG A 237 -0.30 -10.17 -11.54
N ALA A 238 1.00 -10.14 -11.82
CA ALA A 238 2.05 -9.66 -10.93
C ALA A 238 2.26 -8.14 -11.12
N PHE A 239 2.61 -7.45 -10.04
CA PHE A 239 3.03 -6.05 -10.06
C PHE A 239 4.29 -5.87 -9.21
N TRP A 240 5.23 -5.05 -9.67
CA TRP A 240 6.43 -4.72 -8.91
C TRP A 240 6.84 -3.26 -9.10
N GLN A 241 7.36 -2.66 -8.04
CA GLN A 241 7.73 -1.26 -8.00
C GLN A 241 9.23 -1.10 -8.21
N VAL A 242 9.64 -0.35 -9.23
CA VAL A 242 11.03 -0.03 -9.53
C VAL A 242 11.31 1.41 -9.08
N LEU A 243 12.04 1.57 -7.97
CA LEU A 243 12.44 2.86 -7.42
C LEU A 243 13.92 3.14 -7.71
N PRO A 244 14.29 4.31 -8.26
CA PRO A 244 15.70 4.70 -8.41
C PRO A 244 16.31 4.98 -7.03
N SER A 245 17.54 4.50 -6.80
CA SER A 245 18.17 4.40 -5.48
C SER A 245 18.18 5.72 -4.69
N ALA A 246 17.95 5.63 -3.38
CA ALA A 246 17.74 6.77 -2.48
C ALA A 246 18.75 7.92 -2.68
N GLY A 247 18.22 9.12 -2.93
CA GLY A 247 19.01 10.34 -3.21
C GLY A 247 19.14 10.69 -4.69
N THR A 248 18.83 9.77 -5.60
CA THR A 248 18.78 10.01 -7.05
C THR A 248 17.73 11.09 -7.38
N LYS A 249 18.13 12.07 -8.19
CA LYS A 249 17.28 13.23 -8.56
C LYS A 249 16.81 13.13 -10.00
N GLY A 250 15.54 13.45 -10.24
CA GLY A 250 14.97 13.56 -11.59
C GLY A 250 14.64 12.23 -12.29
N ALA A 251 15.12 11.09 -11.79
CA ALA A 251 14.72 9.79 -12.29
C ALA A 251 13.25 9.48 -11.97
N GLU A 252 12.52 8.91 -12.94
CA GLU A 252 11.17 8.36 -12.71
C GLU A 252 11.21 7.17 -11.76
N SER A 253 10.08 6.86 -11.13
CA SER A 253 9.82 5.50 -10.61
C SER A 253 8.64 4.86 -11.32
N LEU A 254 8.67 3.53 -11.44
CA LEU A 254 7.73 2.77 -12.26
C LEU A 254 6.94 1.78 -11.42
N LEU A 255 5.65 1.62 -11.74
CA LEU A 255 4.96 0.35 -11.48
C LEU A 255 5.06 -0.46 -12.78
N LYS A 256 5.69 -1.64 -12.70
CA LYS A 256 5.74 -2.61 -13.79
C LYS A 256 4.78 -3.77 -13.51
N SER A 257 4.38 -4.49 -14.55
CA SER A 257 3.45 -5.62 -14.43
C SER A 257 3.66 -6.67 -15.52
N SER A 258 3.23 -7.90 -15.25
CA SER A 258 3.12 -8.98 -16.24
C SER A 258 1.97 -9.92 -15.86
N THR A 259 1.46 -10.68 -16.84
CA THR A 259 0.46 -11.73 -16.64
C THR A 259 1.16 -13.07 -16.40
N TYR A 260 0.71 -13.84 -15.40
CA TYR A 260 1.36 -15.10 -15.02
C TYR A 260 1.49 -16.09 -16.20
N GLY A 261 2.67 -16.70 -16.33
CA GLY A 261 2.98 -17.64 -17.43
C GLY A 261 3.21 -16.99 -18.81
N THR A 262 3.09 -15.67 -18.94
CA THR A 262 3.38 -14.95 -20.19
C THR A 262 4.83 -14.43 -20.24
N LYS A 263 5.27 -13.95 -21.41
CA LYS A 263 6.56 -13.28 -21.60
C LYS A 263 6.33 -11.83 -22.00
N GLY A 264 7.09 -10.93 -21.39
CA GLY A 264 6.97 -9.48 -21.57
C GLY A 264 6.70 -8.79 -20.25
N THR A 265 6.87 -7.46 -20.25
CA THR A 265 6.70 -6.61 -19.08
C THR A 265 6.08 -5.29 -19.50
N ASP A 266 4.93 -4.97 -18.93
CA ASP A 266 4.24 -3.71 -19.08
C ASP A 266 4.75 -2.67 -18.09
N ILE A 267 4.59 -1.39 -18.43
CA ILE A 267 4.74 -0.27 -17.50
C ILE A 267 3.35 0.25 -17.18
N ALA A 268 2.80 -0.20 -16.05
CA ALA A 268 1.46 0.13 -15.58
C ALA A 268 1.36 1.59 -15.08
N TYR A 269 2.44 2.16 -14.53
CA TYR A 269 2.44 3.56 -14.09
C TYR A 269 3.83 4.20 -14.12
N ARG A 270 3.89 5.54 -14.32
CA ARG A 270 5.10 6.38 -14.22
C ARG A 270 4.92 7.51 -13.22
N SER A 271 5.82 7.61 -12.25
CA SER A 271 5.84 8.65 -11.21
C SER A 271 7.02 9.61 -11.39
N ASN A 272 6.75 10.91 -11.23
CA ASN A 272 7.75 11.98 -11.31
C ASN A 272 8.66 12.00 -10.07
N GLY A 273 9.61 11.07 -10.02
CA GLY A 273 10.37 10.75 -8.82
C GLY A 273 9.76 9.56 -8.06
N ARG A 274 10.43 9.16 -6.97
CA ARG A 274 10.06 8.01 -6.13
C ARG A 274 8.64 8.12 -5.57
N MET A 275 7.92 7.00 -5.58
CA MET A 275 6.69 6.78 -4.80
C MET A 275 6.98 6.81 -3.29
N ALA A 276 5.96 6.98 -2.45
CA ALA A 276 6.13 7.07 -0.99
C ALA A 276 6.20 5.72 -0.27
N THR A 277 5.47 4.72 -0.78
CA THR A 277 5.21 3.42 -0.14
C THR A 277 5.46 2.27 -1.13
N PRO A 278 5.65 1.02 -0.66
CA PRO A 278 5.50 -0.17 -1.50
C PRO A 278 4.14 -0.21 -2.22
N PRO A 279 4.00 -1.03 -3.28
CA PRO A 279 2.71 -1.29 -3.90
C PRO A 279 1.89 -2.24 -3.00
N TYR A 280 0.58 -2.00 -2.91
CA TYR A 280 -0.34 -2.78 -2.07
C TYR A 280 -1.30 -3.60 -2.95
N SER A 281 -1.41 -4.90 -2.67
CA SER A 281 -2.30 -5.84 -3.37
C SER A 281 -3.76 -5.60 -3.00
N CYS A 282 -4.64 -5.54 -3.99
CA CYS A 282 -6.08 -5.55 -3.77
C CYS A 282 -6.79 -6.29 -4.91
N ASP A 283 -8.06 -6.63 -4.70
CA ASP A 283 -8.84 -7.47 -5.62
C ASP A 283 -9.03 -6.81 -7.00
N GLU A 284 -9.04 -5.48 -6.99
CA GLU A 284 -9.28 -4.62 -8.14
C GLU A 284 -7.97 -4.20 -8.84
N GLY A 285 -6.79 -4.59 -8.33
CA GLY A 285 -5.49 -4.23 -8.89
C GLY A 285 -4.41 -3.94 -7.85
N ALA A 286 -3.62 -2.89 -8.10
CA ALA A 286 -2.54 -2.47 -7.21
C ALA A 286 -2.71 -1.01 -6.80
N VAL A 287 -2.51 -0.73 -5.50
CA VAL A 287 -2.43 0.65 -5.00
C VAL A 287 -0.98 1.09 -4.94
N ILE A 288 -0.73 2.30 -5.41
CA ILE A 288 0.58 2.95 -5.39
C ILE A 288 0.46 4.39 -4.91
N THR A 289 1.60 4.98 -4.54
CA THR A 289 1.69 6.36 -4.03
C THR A 289 2.64 7.23 -4.87
N PRO A 290 2.39 7.40 -6.18
CA PRO A 290 3.16 8.28 -7.05
C PRO A 290 3.15 9.75 -6.60
N ARG A 291 4.12 10.52 -7.10
CA ARG A 291 4.15 11.98 -6.96
C ARG A 291 3.23 12.65 -7.97
N THR A 292 2.59 13.75 -7.56
CA THR A 292 1.83 14.61 -8.47
C THR A 292 2.73 15.28 -9.51
N LYS A 293 2.13 15.78 -10.60
CA LYS A 293 2.82 16.56 -11.64
C LYS A 293 2.76 18.05 -11.29
N GLY A 294 3.63 18.49 -10.38
CA GLY A 294 3.64 19.89 -9.92
C GLY A 294 5.03 20.38 -9.49
N SER A 295 5.10 21.64 -9.06
CA SER A 295 6.34 22.22 -8.49
C SER A 295 6.47 21.99 -6.97
N ALA A 296 5.36 21.75 -6.28
CA ALA A 296 5.33 21.28 -4.91
C ALA A 296 5.36 19.74 -4.87
N VAL A 297 6.03 19.16 -3.86
CA VAL A 297 6.00 17.70 -3.65
C VAL A 297 4.73 17.34 -2.90
N ALA A 298 3.76 16.77 -3.61
CA ALA A 298 2.61 16.07 -3.06
C ALA A 298 2.58 14.63 -3.59
N TYR A 299 1.90 13.74 -2.88
CA TYR A 299 1.70 12.34 -3.28
C TYR A 299 0.22 12.09 -3.58
N GLN A 300 -0.02 11.31 -4.63
CA GLN A 300 -1.33 10.85 -5.05
C GLN A 300 -1.43 9.35 -4.73
N ILE A 301 -2.28 8.97 -3.78
CA ILE A 301 -2.65 7.55 -3.63
C ILE A 301 -3.50 7.18 -4.84
N THR A 302 -3.16 6.10 -5.54
CA THR A 302 -3.73 5.76 -6.85
C THR A 302 -4.02 4.27 -6.93
N LEU A 303 -5.25 3.92 -7.33
CA LEU A 303 -5.63 2.54 -7.67
C LEU A 303 -5.42 2.33 -9.18
N VAL A 304 -4.57 1.36 -9.52
CA VAL A 304 -4.27 0.92 -10.89
C VAL A 304 -4.98 -0.41 -11.14
N ASP A 305 -5.74 -0.53 -12.22
CA ASP A 305 -6.58 -1.70 -12.50
C ASP A 305 -5.79 -3.01 -12.70
N GLY A 306 -6.29 -4.08 -12.09
CA GLY A 306 -5.73 -5.43 -12.18
C GLY A 306 -5.83 -6.12 -13.54
N THR A 307 -6.54 -5.52 -14.51
CA THR A 307 -6.63 -6.01 -15.90
C THR A 307 -6.04 -5.01 -16.89
N SER A 308 -6.60 -3.80 -16.97
CA SER A 308 -6.24 -2.81 -18.00
C SER A 308 -5.02 -1.95 -17.67
N MET A 309 -4.61 -1.89 -16.40
CA MET A 309 -3.62 -0.94 -15.84
C MET A 309 -4.05 0.54 -15.89
N ASP A 310 -5.32 0.85 -16.20
CA ASP A 310 -5.81 2.23 -16.11
C ASP A 310 -5.89 2.69 -14.65
N GLN A 311 -5.70 3.99 -14.42
CA GLN A 311 -6.02 4.62 -13.13
C GLN A 311 -7.54 4.59 -12.93
N ARG A 312 -8.02 3.92 -11.88
CA ARG A 312 -9.45 3.77 -11.58
C ARG A 312 -9.97 4.73 -10.51
N ASP A 313 -9.18 5.00 -9.49
CA ASP A 313 -9.49 5.95 -8.41
C ASP A 313 -8.20 6.62 -7.94
N ALA A 314 -8.30 7.83 -7.38
CA ALA A 314 -7.13 8.55 -6.87
C ALA A 314 -7.47 9.58 -5.79
N LEU A 315 -6.53 9.78 -4.87
CA LEU A 315 -6.63 10.69 -3.74
C LEU A 315 -5.31 11.45 -3.56
N VAL A 316 -5.30 12.75 -3.88
CA VAL A 316 -4.12 13.61 -3.71
C VAL A 316 -4.03 14.07 -2.25
N LEU A 317 -2.91 13.80 -1.59
CA LEU A 317 -2.63 14.30 -0.23
C LEU A 317 -2.12 15.75 -0.28
N PRO A 318 -2.33 16.56 0.79
CA PRO A 318 -1.76 17.90 0.88
C PRO A 318 -0.23 17.91 0.72
N ALA A 319 0.30 19.00 0.14
CA ALA A 319 1.73 19.12 -0.14
C ALA A 319 2.60 18.94 1.12
N SER A 320 3.76 18.30 0.95
CA SER A 320 4.69 17.85 2.00
C SER A 320 4.19 16.73 2.94
N MET A 321 2.97 16.21 2.77
CA MET A 321 2.52 15.00 3.47
C MET A 321 2.94 13.75 2.69
N SER A 322 3.45 12.73 3.37
CA SER A 322 3.90 11.46 2.78
C SER A 322 3.31 10.31 3.60
N PRO A 323 2.53 9.39 3.01
CA PRO A 323 2.02 8.24 3.74
C PRO A 323 3.17 7.29 4.11
N LEU A 324 3.02 6.58 5.23
CA LEU A 324 3.82 5.42 5.59
C LEU A 324 3.31 4.18 4.85
N GLU A 325 1.99 4.00 4.88
CA GLU A 325 1.27 2.91 4.20
C GLU A 325 0.05 3.47 3.47
N ALA A 326 -0.34 2.84 2.37
CA ALA A 326 -1.59 3.14 1.66
C ALA A 326 -2.15 1.90 0.96
N GLY A 327 -3.47 1.73 1.01
CA GLY A 327 -4.19 0.63 0.39
C GLY A 327 -5.61 1.01 -0.01
N TYR A 328 -6.31 0.07 -0.65
CA TYR A 328 -7.70 0.21 -1.09
C TYR A 328 -8.46 -1.06 -0.73
N ALA A 329 -9.58 -0.90 -0.02
CA ALA A 329 -10.42 -2.01 0.39
C ALA A 329 -11.86 -1.51 0.62
N ASN A 330 -12.86 -2.34 0.32
CA ASN A 330 -14.29 -2.01 0.44
C ASN A 330 -14.63 -0.65 -0.22
N GLY A 331 -14.11 -0.40 -1.43
CA GLY A 331 -14.35 0.83 -2.20
C GLY A 331 -13.80 2.11 -1.54
N ARG A 332 -12.73 2.04 -0.74
CA ARG A 332 -12.15 3.17 0.00
C ARG A 332 -10.63 3.13 -0.04
N PHE A 333 -10.00 4.30 -0.21
CA PHE A 333 -8.58 4.46 0.18
C PHE A 333 -8.46 4.53 1.70
N ALA A 334 -7.52 3.77 2.26
CA ALA A 334 -7.09 3.86 3.65
C ALA A 334 -5.57 3.96 3.71
N PHE A 335 -5.04 4.84 4.55
CA PHE A 335 -3.61 5.17 4.58
C PHE A 335 -3.17 5.61 5.97
N SER A 336 -1.86 5.60 6.25
CA SER A 336 -1.32 5.91 7.57
C SER A 336 -0.16 6.89 7.55
N PHE A 337 0.07 7.54 8.70
CA PHE A 337 1.23 8.41 8.94
C PHE A 337 1.96 7.99 10.21
N ASP A 338 3.30 7.98 10.14
CA ASP A 338 4.23 7.92 11.27
C ASP A 338 4.56 9.32 11.86
N ALA A 339 4.13 10.37 11.17
CA ALA A 339 4.49 11.76 11.45
C ALA A 339 3.28 12.65 11.80
N ILE A 340 3.57 13.78 12.45
CA ILE A 340 2.61 14.87 12.68
C ILE A 340 3.01 16.06 11.80
N TYR A 341 2.04 16.57 11.04
CA TYR A 341 2.18 17.62 10.04
C TYR A 341 1.53 18.92 10.53
N ASN A 342 2.23 20.04 10.37
CA ASN A 342 1.74 21.36 10.78
C ASN A 342 0.81 21.99 9.71
N VAL A 343 -0.26 21.28 9.36
CA VAL A 343 -1.25 21.68 8.34
C VAL A 343 -2.63 21.89 8.97
N LYS A 344 -3.48 22.71 8.35
CA LYS A 344 -4.85 22.99 8.82
C LYS A 344 -5.87 21.97 8.26
N SER A 345 -5.66 20.70 8.58
CA SER A 345 -6.53 19.57 8.20
C SER A 345 -6.78 18.70 9.44
N GLY A 346 -7.92 18.00 9.50
CA GLY A 346 -8.10 16.91 10.48
C GLY A 346 -7.18 15.72 10.20
N ILE A 347 -6.85 15.53 8.93
CA ILE A 347 -5.85 14.58 8.45
C ILE A 347 -4.48 15.27 8.49
N ALA A 348 -3.83 15.20 9.65
CA ALA A 348 -2.57 15.89 9.94
C ALA A 348 -1.71 15.23 11.03
N ASN A 349 -2.19 14.17 11.68
CA ASN A 349 -1.52 13.53 12.83
C ASN A 349 -1.11 12.10 12.49
N LEU A 350 -0.28 11.50 13.35
CA LEU A 350 0.05 10.08 13.32
C LEU A 350 -1.22 9.22 13.50
N GLY A 351 -1.26 8.09 12.81
CA GLY A 351 -2.36 7.11 12.84
C GLY A 351 -2.77 6.61 11.47
N THR A 352 -3.68 5.64 11.43
CA THR A 352 -4.32 5.14 10.20
C THR A 352 -5.66 5.82 9.99
N TYR A 353 -5.92 6.28 8.76
CA TYR A 353 -7.11 7.02 8.35
C TYR A 353 -7.92 6.24 7.32
N ALA A 354 -9.24 6.32 7.41
CA ALA A 354 -10.17 5.87 6.38
C ALA A 354 -11.45 6.73 6.36
N PRO A 355 -12.08 6.96 5.19
CA PRO A 355 -13.38 7.61 5.12
C PRO A 355 -14.48 6.65 5.61
N VAL A 356 -15.51 7.18 6.28
CA VAL A 356 -16.66 6.37 6.72
C VAL A 356 -17.41 5.81 5.51
N LYS A 357 -17.61 6.62 4.47
CA LYS A 357 -18.30 6.26 3.22
C LYS A 357 -17.34 5.65 2.20
N SER A 358 -17.86 4.81 1.31
CA SER A 358 -17.16 4.33 0.12
C SER A 358 -17.28 5.31 -1.07
N GLY A 359 -16.35 5.18 -2.02
CA GLY A 359 -16.18 6.07 -3.16
C GLY A 359 -15.22 7.24 -2.88
N THR A 360 -15.02 8.08 -3.90
CA THR A 360 -14.12 9.24 -3.83
C THR A 360 -14.61 10.25 -2.76
N PRO A 361 -13.81 10.54 -1.71
CA PRO A 361 -14.24 11.38 -0.58
C PRO A 361 -14.64 12.80 -0.99
N GLN A 362 -15.73 13.31 -0.40
CA GLN A 362 -16.26 14.64 -0.65
C GLN A 362 -15.97 15.62 0.50
N PRO A 363 -15.97 16.95 0.26
CA PRO A 363 -15.83 17.95 1.32
C PRO A 363 -16.94 17.82 2.37
N GLY A 364 -16.56 17.58 3.63
CA GLY A 364 -17.49 17.35 4.74
C GLY A 364 -17.93 15.89 4.91
N ASP A 365 -17.33 14.93 4.20
CA ASP A 365 -17.40 13.53 4.61
C ASP A 365 -16.65 13.29 5.91
N GLU A 366 -17.19 12.40 6.74
CA GLU A 366 -16.56 12.01 8.01
C GLU A 366 -15.48 10.95 7.80
N TRP A 367 -14.41 11.07 8.58
CA TRP A 367 -13.26 10.17 8.60
C TRP A 367 -13.01 9.59 9.98
N PHE A 368 -12.59 8.33 10.01
CA PHE A 368 -12.03 7.71 11.20
C PHE A 368 -10.51 7.85 11.22
N ARG A 369 -9.92 8.05 12.40
CA ARG A 369 -8.48 7.92 12.66
C ARG A 369 -8.19 6.96 13.82
N PHE A 370 -7.55 5.84 13.50
CA PHE A 370 -6.96 4.94 14.49
C PHE A 370 -5.73 5.62 15.13
N SER A 371 -5.90 6.15 16.34
CA SER A 371 -4.94 7.03 17.03
C SER A 371 -3.82 6.25 17.75
N ARG A 372 -3.09 5.41 17.01
CA ARG A 372 -1.92 4.64 17.46
C ARG A 372 -0.86 4.59 16.36
N ASN A 373 0.38 4.24 16.69
CA ASN A 373 1.43 4.03 15.70
C ASN A 373 1.04 2.86 14.76
N PRO A 374 0.93 3.09 13.44
CA PRO A 374 0.74 2.02 12.46
C PRO A 374 2.01 1.15 12.34
N SER A 375 1.87 -0.13 12.01
CA SER A 375 3.01 -0.98 11.62
C SER A 375 2.73 -2.01 10.51
N ALA A 376 1.59 -1.88 9.82
CA ALA A 376 1.22 -2.63 8.63
C ALA A 376 0.18 -1.81 7.84
N PRO A 377 0.01 -2.03 6.52
CA PRO A 377 -1.11 -1.45 5.78
C PRO A 377 -2.46 -2.03 6.28
N PRO A 378 -3.57 -1.28 6.13
CA PRO A 378 -4.89 -1.74 6.55
C PRO A 378 -5.48 -2.81 5.62
N ALA A 379 -6.45 -3.57 6.12
CA ALA A 379 -7.32 -4.46 5.33
C ALA A 379 -8.79 -4.23 5.70
N TRP A 380 -9.74 -4.88 5.02
CA TRP A 380 -11.17 -4.77 5.34
C TRP A 380 -11.87 -6.13 5.28
N ALA A 381 -12.72 -6.45 6.26
CA ALA A 381 -13.52 -7.67 6.28
C ALA A 381 -14.95 -7.40 6.79
N GLY A 382 -15.96 -7.63 5.94
CA GLY A 382 -17.33 -7.21 6.22
C GLY A 382 -17.42 -5.70 6.42
N GLN A 383 -17.98 -5.26 7.55
CA GLN A 383 -17.98 -3.85 7.96
C GLN A 383 -16.63 -3.37 8.52
N TRP A 384 -15.75 -4.28 8.95
CA TRP A 384 -14.59 -3.97 9.79
C TRP A 384 -13.37 -3.54 8.97
N LEU A 385 -12.93 -2.30 9.18
CA LEU A 385 -11.58 -1.84 8.87
C LEU A 385 -10.61 -2.52 9.86
N ILE A 386 -9.69 -3.33 9.37
CA ILE A 386 -8.69 -4.04 10.17
C ILE A 386 -7.35 -3.30 10.10
N VAL A 387 -6.74 -3.04 11.25
CA VAL A 387 -5.50 -2.24 11.39
C VAL A 387 -4.54 -2.83 12.41
N LYS A 388 -3.24 -2.73 12.13
CA LYS A 388 -2.13 -3.10 13.04
C LYS A 388 -1.63 -1.88 13.81
N SER A 389 -1.78 -1.93 15.15
CA SER A 389 -1.08 -1.07 16.11
C SER A 389 0.28 -1.68 16.50
N THR A 390 1.09 -1.02 17.33
CA THR A 390 2.38 -1.57 17.80
C THR A 390 2.30 -2.99 18.38
N LYS A 391 1.22 -3.38 19.07
CA LYS A 391 1.05 -4.71 19.71
C LYS A 391 -0.26 -5.43 19.41
N SER A 392 -1.19 -4.84 18.66
CA SER A 392 -2.53 -5.41 18.41
C SER A 392 -2.96 -5.32 16.95
N VAL A 393 -3.66 -6.34 16.47
CA VAL A 393 -4.60 -6.17 15.35
C VAL A 393 -5.96 -5.79 15.94
N SER A 394 -6.57 -4.74 15.39
CA SER A 394 -7.86 -4.22 15.85
C SER A 394 -8.80 -4.02 14.67
N GLY A 395 -10.08 -4.32 14.86
CA GLY A 395 -11.13 -4.03 13.90
C GLY A 395 -11.95 -2.82 14.34
N VAL A 396 -12.35 -2.01 13.37
CA VAL A 396 -13.20 -0.82 13.59
C VAL A 396 -14.34 -0.82 12.58
N ASP A 397 -15.57 -0.65 13.07
CA ASP A 397 -16.72 -0.32 12.23
C ASP A 397 -16.85 1.22 12.23
N PRO A 398 -16.44 1.92 11.17
CA PRO A 398 -16.47 3.37 11.14
C PRO A 398 -17.90 3.94 10.95
N VAL A 399 -18.90 3.10 10.66
CA VAL A 399 -20.30 3.51 10.49
C VAL A 399 -21.02 3.46 11.84
N ASN A 400 -20.90 2.34 12.55
CA ASN A 400 -21.52 2.12 13.86
C ASN A 400 -20.64 2.59 15.03
N ARG A 401 -19.41 3.02 14.75
CA ARG A 401 -18.38 3.44 15.72
C ARG A 401 -18.10 2.37 16.78
N LEU A 402 -17.95 1.13 16.33
CA LEU A 402 -17.53 0.01 17.17
C LEU A 402 -16.04 -0.25 16.98
N VAL A 403 -15.35 -0.67 18.04
CA VAL A 403 -13.96 -1.12 17.98
C VAL A 403 -13.75 -2.37 18.85
N PHE A 404 -12.92 -3.28 18.37
CA PHE A 404 -12.40 -4.40 19.16
C PHE A 404 -10.90 -4.58 18.89
N ALA A 405 -10.21 -5.32 19.77
CA ALA A 405 -8.87 -5.83 19.52
C ALA A 405 -8.91 -7.36 19.49
N LEU A 406 -8.24 -7.97 18.52
CA LEU A 406 -7.98 -9.41 18.58
C LEU A 406 -7.05 -9.68 19.76
N ASP A 407 -7.20 -10.85 20.39
CA ASP A 407 -6.27 -11.33 21.40
C ASP A 407 -4.87 -11.54 20.78
N CYS A 408 -3.83 -11.57 21.61
CA CYS A 408 -2.46 -11.83 21.18
C CYS A 408 -1.96 -13.12 21.85
N PRO A 409 -1.38 -14.10 21.13
CA PRO A 409 -0.95 -15.36 21.70
C PRO A 409 0.07 -15.20 22.83
N ASP A 410 -0.11 -16.00 23.89
CA ASP A 410 0.86 -16.08 24.98
C ASP A 410 2.26 -16.40 24.47
N ARG A 411 3.23 -15.56 24.87
CA ARG A 411 4.64 -15.60 24.45
C ARG A 411 4.88 -15.31 22.96
N SER A 412 4.06 -14.44 22.37
CA SER A 412 4.45 -13.68 21.18
C SER A 412 5.72 -12.85 21.45
N ASP A 413 6.35 -12.37 20.38
CA ASP A 413 7.34 -11.30 20.46
C ASP A 413 6.75 -9.94 20.92
N ASP A 414 7.61 -8.92 20.99
CA ASP A 414 7.25 -7.58 21.46
C ASP A 414 6.35 -6.77 20.49
N PHE A 415 6.11 -7.25 19.27
CA PHE A 415 5.26 -6.62 18.25
C PHE A 415 3.87 -7.26 18.11
N GLY A 416 3.66 -8.45 18.69
CA GLY A 416 2.38 -9.17 18.69
C GLY A 416 1.94 -9.65 17.30
N ASP A 417 0.64 -9.97 17.14
CA ASP A 417 0.08 -10.35 15.83
C ASP A 417 0.33 -9.29 14.75
N TYR A 418 1.09 -9.63 13.72
CA TYR A 418 1.15 -8.89 12.47
C TYR A 418 -0.11 -9.15 11.61
N LEU A 419 -0.53 -8.17 10.82
CA LEU A 419 -1.64 -8.29 9.88
C LEU A 419 -1.10 -8.72 8.51
N ALA A 420 -1.36 -9.97 8.11
CA ALA A 420 -0.90 -10.50 6.82
C ALA A 420 -1.83 -10.17 5.65
N SER A 421 -3.11 -9.89 5.93
CA SER A 421 -4.11 -9.60 4.90
C SER A 421 -3.95 -8.22 4.27
N THR A 422 -4.24 -8.15 2.96
CA THR A 422 -4.37 -6.91 2.19
C THR A 422 -5.61 -6.99 1.28
N GLY A 423 -6.21 -5.85 0.93
CA GLY A 423 -7.45 -5.77 0.14
C GLY A 423 -8.73 -6.00 0.96
N THR A 424 -9.81 -6.40 0.28
CA THR A 424 -11.09 -6.76 0.90
C THR A 424 -11.17 -8.27 1.07
N ARG A 425 -11.45 -8.78 2.26
CA ARG A 425 -11.34 -10.21 2.58
C ARG A 425 -12.61 -10.78 3.20
N GLY A 426 -12.97 -11.99 2.80
CA GLY A 426 -13.79 -12.89 3.58
C GLY A 426 -13.02 -13.54 4.75
N ILE A 427 -11.69 -13.66 4.65
CA ILE A 427 -10.81 -14.22 5.69
C ILE A 427 -9.62 -13.28 5.97
N VAL A 428 -9.55 -12.79 7.20
CA VAL A 428 -8.40 -12.03 7.71
C VAL A 428 -7.36 -13.01 8.25
N ALA A 429 -6.10 -12.85 7.88
CA ALA A 429 -4.98 -13.61 8.39
C ALA A 429 -4.08 -12.72 9.28
N THR A 430 -3.76 -13.21 10.48
CA THR A 430 -2.79 -12.58 11.39
C THR A 430 -1.74 -13.59 11.82
N TYR A 431 -0.48 -13.18 12.04
CA TYR A 431 0.55 -14.08 12.57
C TYR A 431 1.39 -13.46 13.67
N ALA A 432 1.78 -14.27 14.64
CA ALA A 432 2.75 -13.90 15.68
C ALA A 432 3.92 -14.89 15.68
N HIS A 433 5.14 -14.41 15.90
CA HIS A 433 6.26 -15.27 16.24
C HIS A 433 6.15 -15.65 17.72
N VAL A 434 5.99 -16.94 18.01
CA VAL A 434 5.78 -17.45 19.37
C VAL A 434 6.98 -18.27 19.79
N SER A 435 7.57 -17.94 20.93
CA SER A 435 8.68 -18.70 21.54
C SER A 435 8.29 -19.14 22.95
N ARG A 436 8.11 -20.44 23.14
CA ARG A 436 7.77 -21.02 24.46
C ARG A 436 9.01 -21.52 25.18
N SER A 437 10.01 -21.95 24.43
CA SER A 437 11.36 -22.37 24.83
C SER A 437 12.18 -22.56 23.57
N ASP A 438 13.50 -22.67 23.69
CA ASP A 438 14.50 -22.93 22.63
C ASP A 438 14.19 -24.15 21.70
N THR A 439 13.18 -24.96 22.03
CA THR A 439 12.71 -26.14 21.29
C THR A 439 11.20 -26.16 20.97
N ASP A 440 10.45 -25.09 21.28
CA ASP A 440 9.03 -24.88 20.89
C ASP A 440 8.87 -23.41 20.45
N GLU A 441 9.47 -23.11 19.29
CA GLU A 441 9.36 -21.84 18.58
C GLU A 441 8.67 -22.05 17.23
N TYR A 442 7.71 -21.19 16.87
CA TYR A 442 6.93 -21.30 15.65
C TYR A 442 6.30 -19.96 15.26
N THR A 443 6.07 -19.73 13.96
CA THR A 443 5.14 -18.67 13.54
C THR A 443 3.73 -19.24 13.67
N LEU A 444 2.90 -18.65 14.53
CA LEU A 444 1.49 -19.00 14.63
C LEU A 444 0.69 -18.11 13.68
N LEU A 445 0.16 -18.69 12.59
CA LEU A 445 -0.83 -18.03 11.75
C LEU A 445 -2.23 -18.34 12.27
N ARG A 446 -3.09 -17.34 12.34
CA ARG A 446 -4.50 -17.44 12.76
C ARG A 446 -5.38 -16.80 11.70
N THR A 447 -6.49 -17.45 11.36
CA THR A 447 -7.43 -16.99 10.34
C THR A 447 -8.79 -16.66 10.96
N TRP A 448 -9.38 -15.55 10.52
CA TRP A 448 -10.56 -14.95 11.13
C TRP A 448 -11.61 -14.64 10.07
N ARG A 449 -12.86 -15.06 10.29
CA ARG A 449 -14.01 -14.65 9.47
C ARG A 449 -14.85 -13.66 10.29
N PRO A 450 -15.28 -12.51 9.72
CA PRO A 450 -16.19 -11.62 10.42
C PRO A 450 -17.50 -12.33 10.72
N LEU A 451 -18.07 -12.07 11.89
CA LEU A 451 -19.46 -12.41 12.16
C LEU A 451 -20.35 -11.42 11.40
N GLN A 452 -21.52 -11.88 10.94
CA GLN A 452 -22.50 -11.01 10.29
C GLN A 452 -23.19 -10.14 11.34
N ALA A 453 -23.25 -8.84 11.09
CA ALA A 453 -24.14 -7.88 11.75
C ALA A 453 -25.33 -7.56 10.84
#